data_AF-A0A3C0E8G9-F1
#
_entry.id   AF-A0A3C0E8G9-F1
#
_cell.length_a   1.000
_cell.length_b   1.000
_cell.length_c   1.000
_cell.angle_alpha   90.00
_cell.angle_beta   90.00
_cell.angle_gamma   90.00
#
_symmetry.space_group_name_H-M   'P 1'
#
loop_
_entity.id
_entity.type
_entity.pdbx_description
1 polymer ?
#
loop_
_entity_poly.entity_id
_entity_poly.type
_entity_poly.pdbx_seq_one_letter_code
_entity_poly.pdbx_strand_id
1 'polypeptide(L)'
;MKRLGLTLAAALVFSVSMFAEGVQDNNAQKWNGSINKSKLTKYLNLSSNQHEKVADICDYFEQEMTRANSSKTENKEKVRKAVYGNLKLMKQTLDDKQYSNYVRLMAMTLRNKGIDLNEAK
;
A
#
# COMPACT_ATOMS: atom_id res chain seq x y z
N MET A 1 3.18 39.53 -5.13
CA MET A 1 3.27 38.21 -5.81
C MET A 1 4.71 37.74 -5.80
N LYS A 2 4.95 36.52 -5.31
CA LYS A 2 5.98 35.54 -5.72
C LYS A 2 5.82 34.33 -4.78
N ARG A 3 4.97 33.38 -5.19
CA ARG A 3 4.85 32.08 -4.53
C ARG A 3 6.07 31.27 -4.96
N LEU A 4 6.94 30.92 -4.03
CA LEU A 4 8.04 29.99 -4.29
C LEU A 4 7.42 28.60 -4.48
N GLY A 5 7.35 28.16 -5.74
CA GLY A 5 6.84 26.86 -6.13
C GLY A 5 7.77 25.77 -5.59
N LEU A 6 7.22 24.90 -4.73
CA LEU A 6 7.91 23.72 -4.25
C LEU A 6 7.73 22.60 -5.28
N THR A 7 8.62 22.52 -6.26
CA THR A 7 8.65 21.39 -7.21
C THR A 7 9.26 20.19 -6.50
N LEU A 8 8.42 19.30 -5.95
CA LEU A 8 8.87 18.02 -5.38
C LEU A 8 9.01 16.98 -6.50
N ALA A 9 10.19 16.93 -7.14
CA ALA A 9 10.54 15.86 -8.05
C ALA A 9 10.96 14.61 -7.25
N ALA A 10 10.01 13.74 -6.92
CA ALA A 10 10.31 12.41 -6.39
C ALA A 10 10.42 11.42 -7.56
N ALA A 11 11.58 11.41 -8.24
CA ALA A 11 11.91 10.35 -9.19
C ALA A 11 12.31 9.08 -8.41
N LEU A 12 11.33 8.32 -7.95
CA LEU A 12 11.54 6.95 -7.47
C LEU A 12 11.53 6.02 -8.68
N VAL A 13 12.67 5.90 -9.36
CA VAL A 13 12.83 4.89 -10.40
C VAL A 13 13.20 3.58 -9.72
N PHE A 14 12.23 2.68 -9.56
CA PHE A 14 12.50 1.27 -9.30
C PHE A 14 12.43 0.54 -10.64
N SER A 15 13.56 0.03 -11.11
CA SER A 15 13.66 -0.77 -12.34
C SER A 15 12.86 -2.06 -12.20
N VAL A 16 11.95 -2.30 -13.15
CA VAL A 16 11.25 -3.58 -13.29
C VAL A 16 11.99 -4.39 -14.36
N SER A 17 12.74 -5.39 -13.96
CA SER A 17 13.29 -6.38 -14.90
C SER A 17 12.13 -7.25 -15.40
N MET A 18 11.71 -7.05 -16.66
CA MET A 18 10.65 -7.84 -17.30
C MET A 18 11.27 -8.82 -18.30
N PHE A 19 11.27 -10.12 -17.98
CA PHE A 19 11.31 -11.28 -18.90
C PHE A 19 10.75 -12.47 -18.06
N ALA A 20 9.86 -13.37 -18.50
CA ALA A 20 9.57 -13.87 -19.83
C ALA A 20 8.10 -14.34 -19.98
N GLU A 21 7.73 -14.47 -21.24
CA GLU A 21 6.49 -14.96 -21.84
C GLU A 21 6.25 -16.46 -21.57
N GLY A 22 4.99 -16.85 -21.31
CA GLY A 22 4.54 -18.25 -21.37
C GLY A 22 4.28 -18.95 -20.03
N VAL A 23 3.12 -18.70 -19.40
CA VAL A 23 2.15 -19.68 -18.86
C VAL A 23 0.99 -18.89 -18.24
N GLN A 24 -0.21 -19.24 -18.69
CA GLN A 24 -1.54 -18.87 -18.23
C GLN A 24 -1.65 -18.36 -16.77
N ASP A 25 -1.78 -17.03 -16.66
CA ASP A 25 -2.83 -16.27 -15.97
C ASP A 25 -3.15 -16.53 -14.47
N ASN A 26 -3.32 -15.43 -13.71
CA ASN A 26 -3.72 -15.27 -12.28
C ASN A 26 -2.68 -14.96 -11.20
N ASN A 27 -1.42 -14.66 -11.51
CA ASN A 27 -0.49 -14.17 -10.49
C ASN A 27 -0.59 -12.65 -10.32
N ALA A 28 -1.56 -12.18 -9.53
CA ALA A 28 -1.39 -10.91 -8.84
C ALA A 28 -0.01 -10.96 -8.16
N GLN A 29 0.87 -10.02 -8.47
CA GLN A 29 2.25 -10.07 -8.01
C GLN A 29 2.24 -10.09 -6.48
N LYS A 30 2.68 -11.20 -5.87
CA LYS A 30 2.61 -11.41 -4.43
C LYS A 30 3.22 -10.19 -3.73
N TRP A 31 2.48 -9.61 -2.79
CA TRP A 31 2.96 -8.45 -2.04
C TRP A 31 4.24 -8.81 -1.25
N ASN A 32 5.38 -8.34 -1.71
CA ASN A 32 6.68 -8.51 -1.04
C ASN A 32 7.15 -7.24 -0.30
N GLY A 33 6.26 -6.25 -0.18
CA GLY A 33 6.64 -4.90 0.23
C GLY A 33 6.63 -4.72 1.74
N SER A 34 7.79 -4.48 2.34
CA SER A 34 7.85 -3.76 3.60
C SER A 34 7.39 -2.31 3.37
N ILE A 35 6.54 -1.79 4.24
CA ILE A 35 6.16 -0.39 4.28
C ILE A 35 7.29 0.38 4.94
N ASN A 36 7.85 1.34 4.20
CA ASN A 36 8.81 2.28 4.79
C ASN A 36 8.06 3.27 5.70
N LYS A 37 7.92 2.91 6.98
CA LYS A 37 7.20 3.69 8.00
C LYS A 37 7.73 5.11 8.15
N SER A 38 9.05 5.30 8.09
CA SER A 38 9.66 6.64 8.17
C SER A 38 9.21 7.55 7.02
N LYS A 39 9.19 7.04 5.78
CA LYS A 39 8.69 7.78 4.62
C LYS A 39 7.18 8.00 4.71
N LEU A 40 6.42 7.02 5.18
CA LEU A 40 4.97 7.15 5.37
C LEU A 40 4.62 8.23 6.39
N THR A 41 5.32 8.24 7.53
CA THR A 41 5.20 9.27 8.58
C THR A 41 5.44 10.67 8.01
N LYS A 42 6.51 10.84 7.22
CA LYS A 42 6.83 12.13 6.58
C LYS A 42 5.79 12.52 5.53
N TYR A 43 5.37 11.58 4.69
CA TYR A 43 4.39 11.83 3.62
C TYR A 43 3.02 12.24 4.18
N LEU A 44 2.57 11.58 5.24
CA LEU A 44 1.30 11.88 5.90
C LEU A 44 1.40 13.00 6.94
N ASN A 45 2.61 13.49 7.23
CA ASN A 45 2.86 14.47 8.29
C ASN A 45 2.20 14.04 9.62
N LEU A 46 2.51 12.83 10.07
CA LEU A 46 1.89 12.26 11.27
C LEU A 46 2.36 13.00 12.53
N SER A 47 1.42 13.23 13.44
CA SER A 47 1.76 13.62 14.81
C SER A 47 2.46 12.47 15.55
N SER A 48 3.14 12.80 16.65
CA SER A 48 3.79 11.79 17.50
C SER A 48 2.80 10.71 17.98
N ASN A 49 1.58 11.10 18.34
CA ASN A 49 0.53 10.17 18.79
C ASN A 49 0.02 9.24 17.68
N GLN A 50 0.13 9.66 16.42
CA GLN A 50 -0.26 8.85 15.26
C GLN A 50 0.87 7.91 14.83
N HIS A 51 2.13 8.29 15.06
CA HIS A 51 3.30 7.54 14.60
C HIS A 51 3.28 6.08 15.05
N GLU A 52 3.10 5.86 16.35
CA GLU A 52 3.10 4.51 16.95
C GLU A 52 1.94 3.67 16.40
N LYS A 53 0.72 4.21 16.44
CA LYS A 53 -0.48 3.51 15.93
C LYS A 53 -0.36 3.16 14.45
N VAL A 54 0.16 4.08 13.63
CA VAL A 54 0.36 3.82 12.20
C VAL A 54 1.45 2.77 11.98
N ALA A 55 2.50 2.76 12.80
CA ALA A 55 3.53 1.72 12.74
C ALA A 55 2.94 0.33 13.04
N ASP A 56 2.13 0.21 14.08
CA ASP A 56 1.47 -1.05 14.47
C ASP A 56 0.51 -1.53 13.38
N ILE A 57 -0.28 -0.62 12.79
CA ILE A 57 -1.20 -0.96 11.69
C ILE A 57 -0.41 -1.42 10.45
N CYS A 58 0.76 -0.83 10.17
CA CYS A 58 1.62 -1.28 9.08
C CYS A 58 2.15 -2.69 9.34
N ASP A 59 2.63 -2.99 10.54
CA ASP A 59 3.10 -4.34 10.90
C ASP A 59 2.00 -5.39 10.79
N TYR A 60 0.81 -5.06 11.30
CA TYR A 60 -0.34 -5.95 11.19
C TYR A 60 -0.72 -6.20 9.71
N PHE A 61 -0.75 -5.15 8.90
CA PHE A 61 -1.04 -5.29 7.47
C PHE A 61 0.01 -6.12 6.72
N GLU A 62 1.29 -5.92 7.00
CA GLU A 62 2.37 -6.73 6.41
C GLU A 62 2.23 -8.21 6.77
N GLN A 63 1.85 -8.53 8.01
CA GLN A 63 1.56 -9.90 8.44
C GLN A 63 0.35 -10.50 7.71
N GLU A 64 -0.75 -9.75 7.59
CA GLU A 64 -1.95 -10.20 6.88
C GLU A 64 -1.68 -10.43 5.39
N MET A 65 -0.91 -9.54 4.74
CA MET A 65 -0.48 -9.73 3.35
C MET A 65 0.44 -10.95 3.19
N THR A 66 1.33 -11.20 4.15
CA THR A 66 2.18 -12.39 4.17
C THR A 66 1.35 -13.67 4.26
N ARG A 67 0.32 -13.70 5.12
CA ARG A 67 -0.62 -14.81 5.26
C ARG A 67 -1.49 -15.00 4.01
N ALA A 68 -1.88 -13.91 3.35
CA ALA A 68 -2.61 -13.99 2.09
C ALA A 68 -1.76 -14.63 0.98
N ASN A 69 -0.52 -14.16 0.82
CA ASN A 69 0.42 -14.62 -0.20
C ASN A 69 0.89 -16.09 -0.05
N SER A 70 0.85 -16.64 1.17
CA SER A 70 1.23 -18.03 1.45
C SER A 70 0.10 -19.02 1.17
N SER A 71 -1.13 -18.54 0.93
CA SER A 71 -2.27 -19.41 0.62
C SER A 71 -2.20 -20.00 -0.79
N LYS A 72 -2.43 -21.31 -0.91
CA LYS A 72 -2.45 -22.04 -2.19
C LYS A 72 -3.74 -21.81 -3.00
N THR A 73 -4.82 -21.44 -2.30
CA THR A 73 -6.16 -21.14 -2.84
C THR A 73 -6.73 -19.92 -2.09
N GLU A 74 -7.56 -19.11 -2.75
CA GLU A 74 -8.25 -17.91 -2.18
C GLU A 74 -7.38 -16.68 -1.85
N ASN A 75 -6.20 -16.54 -2.46
CA ASN A 75 -5.29 -15.42 -2.22
C ASN A 75 -5.95 -14.04 -2.47
N LYS A 76 -6.73 -13.88 -3.56
CA LYS A 76 -7.36 -12.60 -3.92
C LYS A 76 -8.32 -12.07 -2.82
N GLU A 77 -9.13 -12.95 -2.23
CA GLU A 77 -10.07 -12.55 -1.18
C GLU A 77 -9.35 -12.19 0.13
N LYS A 78 -8.31 -12.94 0.49
CA LYS A 78 -7.48 -12.62 1.67
C LYS A 78 -6.75 -11.29 1.51
N VAL A 79 -6.21 -11.01 0.32
CA VAL A 79 -5.61 -9.71 -0.02
C VAL A 79 -6.64 -8.59 0.13
N ARG A 80 -7.86 -8.75 -0.40
CA ARG A 80 -8.94 -7.75 -0.23
C ARG A 80 -9.26 -7.50 1.23
N LYS A 81 -9.42 -8.56 2.03
CA LYS A 81 -9.67 -8.44 3.47
C LYS A 81 -8.54 -7.72 4.19
N ALA A 82 -7.29 -8.06 3.89
CA ALA A 82 -6.11 -7.39 4.46
C ALA A 82 -6.08 -5.90 4.11
N VAL A 83 -6.31 -5.55 2.85
CA VAL A 83 -6.33 -4.16 2.38
C VAL A 83 -7.47 -3.38 3.01
N TYR A 84 -8.70 -3.90 3.00
CA TYR A 84 -9.84 -3.19 3.60
C TYR A 84 -9.73 -3.09 5.13
N GLY A 85 -9.20 -4.11 5.80
CA GLY A 85 -8.90 -4.07 7.23
C GLY A 85 -7.90 -2.96 7.56
N ASN A 86 -6.80 -2.88 6.80
CA ASN A 86 -5.81 -1.82 6.93
C ASN A 86 -6.42 -0.42 6.69
N LEU A 87 -7.19 -0.24 5.63
CA LEU A 87 -7.87 1.04 5.33
C LEU A 87 -8.84 1.44 6.45
N LYS A 88 -9.53 0.50 7.06
CA LYS A 88 -10.44 0.76 8.19
C LYS A 88 -9.67 1.24 9.42
N LEU A 89 -8.59 0.56 9.80
CA LEU A 89 -7.76 0.95 10.95
C LEU A 89 -7.08 2.31 10.75
N MET A 90 -6.62 2.58 9.52
CA MET A 90 -6.04 3.88 9.18
C MET A 90 -7.08 5.01 9.25
N LYS A 91 -8.34 4.77 8.85
CA LYS A 91 -9.42 5.76 8.98
C LYS A 91 -9.69 6.16 10.43
N GLN A 92 -9.52 5.24 11.38
CA GLN A 92 -9.71 5.50 12.81
C GLN A 92 -8.54 6.29 13.43
N THR A 93 -7.38 6.31 12.77
CA THR A 93 -6.12 6.86 13.30
C THR A 93 -5.76 8.20 12.66
N LEU A 94 -6.10 8.37 11.39
CA LEU A 94 -5.72 9.52 10.56
C LEU A 94 -6.86 10.55 10.47
N ASP A 95 -6.50 11.82 10.32
CA ASP A 95 -7.48 12.84 9.91
C ASP A 95 -7.91 12.64 8.45
N ASP A 96 -8.92 13.40 8.00
CA ASP A 96 -9.48 13.24 6.66
C ASP A 96 -8.47 13.48 5.53
N LYS A 97 -7.57 14.45 5.70
CA LYS A 97 -6.56 14.78 4.69
C LYS A 97 -5.49 13.69 4.63
N GLN A 98 -5.01 13.25 5.78
CA GLN A 98 -4.06 12.15 5.92
C GLN A 98 -4.65 10.86 5.35
N TYR A 99 -5.90 10.53 5.71
CA TYR A 99 -6.57 9.33 5.22
C TYR A 99 -6.75 9.36 3.70
N SER A 100 -7.22 10.48 3.12
CA SER A 100 -7.34 10.61 1.67
C SER A 100 -5.99 10.43 0.97
N ASN A 101 -4.90 10.95 1.52
CA ASN A 101 -3.56 10.78 0.96
C ASN A 101 -3.08 9.34 1.06
N TYR A 102 -3.40 8.66 2.17
CA TYR A 102 -3.09 7.24 2.37
C TYR A 102 -3.82 6.35 1.37
N VAL A 103 -5.13 6.55 1.18
CA VAL A 103 -5.94 5.78 0.21
C VAL A 103 -5.36 5.91 -1.20
N ARG A 104 -4.98 7.13 -1.61
CA ARG A 104 -4.34 7.35 -2.92
C ARG A 104 -3.02 6.62 -3.05
N LEU A 105 -2.16 6.71 -2.02
CA LEU A 105 -0.87 5.99 -2.00
C LEU A 105 -1.07 4.48 -2.10
N MET A 106 -2.03 3.93 -1.34
CA MET A 106 -2.34 2.51 -1.36
C MET A 106 -2.85 2.07 -2.73
N ALA A 107 -3.81 2.80 -3.32
CA ALA A 107 -4.33 2.50 -4.65
C ALA A 107 -3.21 2.48 -5.71
N MET A 108 -2.30 3.46 -5.69
CA MET A 108 -1.14 3.48 -6.59
C MET A 108 -0.21 2.30 -6.33
N THR A 109 0.04 1.95 -5.07
CA THR A 109 0.93 0.85 -4.71
C THR A 109 0.38 -0.50 -5.16
N LEU A 110 -0.92 -0.74 -4.96
CA LEU A 110 -1.58 -1.97 -5.38
C LEU A 110 -1.60 -2.08 -6.91
N ARG A 111 -1.96 -1.01 -7.62
CA ARG A 111 -1.93 -0.96 -9.09
C ARG A 111 -0.54 -1.23 -9.65
N ASN A 112 0.50 -0.62 -9.08
CA ASN A 112 1.88 -0.82 -9.50
C ASN A 112 2.40 -2.24 -9.23
N LYS A 113 1.73 -2.99 -8.36
CA LYS A 113 1.99 -4.42 -8.10
C LYS A 113 1.05 -5.36 -8.87
N GLY A 114 0.20 -4.83 -9.76
CA GLY A 114 -0.78 -5.63 -10.48
C GLY A 114 -1.81 -6.31 -9.56
N ILE A 115 -2.09 -5.72 -8.39
CA ILE A 115 -3.12 -6.20 -7.47
C ILE A 115 -4.41 -5.43 -7.76
N ASP A 116 -5.39 -6.10 -8.37
CA ASP A 116 -6.73 -5.55 -8.58
C ASP A 116 -7.69 -5.97 -7.45
N LEU A 117 -8.29 -4.98 -6.80
CA LEU A 117 -9.29 -5.20 -5.75
C LEU A 117 -10.70 -5.42 -6.31
N ASN A 118 -10.96 -5.04 -7.56
CA ASN A 118 -12.30 -4.95 -8.16
C ASN A 118 -12.65 -6.12 -9.09
N GLU A 119 -11.75 -7.08 -9.30
CA GLU A 119 -12.10 -8.31 -10.04
C GLU A 119 -13.16 -9.11 -9.25
N ALA A 120 -14.43 -8.82 -9.53
CA ALA A 120 -15.55 -9.65 -9.11
C ALA A 120 -15.34 -11.08 -9.63
N LYS A 121 -15.70 -12.06 -8.80
CA LYS A 121 -15.89 -13.44 -9.26
C LYS A 121 -17.05 -13.50 -10.26
#